data_AF-A0AA89BL15-F1
#
_entry.id   AF-A0AA89BL15-F1
#
_cell.length_a   1.000
_cell.length_b   1.000
_cell.length_c   1.000
_cell.angle_alpha   90.00
_cell.angle_beta   90.00
_cell.angle_gamma   90.00
#
_symmetry.space_group_name_H-M   'P 1'
#
loop_
_entity.id
_entity.type
_entity.pdbx_description
1 polymer ?
#
loop_
_entity_poly.entity_id
_entity_poly.type
_entity_poly.pdbx_seq_one_letter_code
_entity_poly.pdbx_strand_id
1 'polypeptide(L)'
;MPNESKIQTRKPGDCKEILNFEPNSSSGVYTIFPEGSVGYSVFCDMTTQGGGWTVIQRRINGVLNFDKTWQEYKDGFGDLRGEHWIGK
;
A
#
# COMPACT_ATOMS: atom_id res chain seq x y z
N MET A 1 23.42 -12.30 -25.62
CA MET A 1 23.47 -11.09 -24.77
C MET A 1 22.12 -10.40 -24.90
N PRO A 2 21.23 -10.44 -23.89
CA PRO A 2 19.97 -9.71 -24.01
C PRO A 2 20.20 -8.21 -23.76
N ASN A 3 19.47 -7.43 -24.56
CA ASN A 3 19.62 -6.03 -24.90
C ASN A 3 19.24 -5.07 -23.75
N GLU A 4 20.11 -4.11 -23.42
CA GLU A 4 20.03 -3.17 -22.29
C GLU A 4 18.96 -2.05 -22.43
N SER A 5 17.95 -2.21 -23.30
CA SER A 5 17.03 -1.12 -23.65
C SER A 5 15.56 -1.32 -23.26
N LYS A 6 15.25 -2.13 -22.23
CA LYS A 6 13.90 -2.21 -21.61
C LYS A 6 13.90 -2.55 -20.11
N ILE A 7 14.79 -1.98 -19.30
CA ILE A 7 14.50 -1.86 -17.85
C ILE A 7 13.77 -0.54 -17.62
N GLN A 8 12.59 -0.40 -18.23
CA GLN A 8 11.63 0.57 -17.72
C GLN A 8 11.10 -0.11 -16.46
N THR A 9 11.67 0.23 -15.29
CA THR A 9 11.24 -0.29 -13.99
C THR A 9 9.76 0.05 -13.83
N ARG A 10 8.90 -0.90 -14.20
CA ARG A 10 7.46 -0.78 -14.02
C ARG A 10 7.24 -0.53 -12.54
N LYS A 11 6.73 0.65 -12.22
CA LYS A 11 6.37 1.01 -10.85
C LYS A 11 5.28 0.04 -10.38
N PRO A 12 5.37 -0.50 -9.15
CA PRO A 12 4.45 -1.53 -8.69
C PRO A 12 3.04 -0.93 -8.52
N GLY A 13 2.04 -1.54 -9.16
CA GLY A 13 0.65 -1.11 -9.08
C GLY A 13 0.01 -1.30 -7.70
N ASP A 14 0.45 -2.34 -6.98
CA ASP A 14 -0.05 -2.75 -5.67
C ASP A 14 1.01 -3.53 -4.88
N CYS A 15 0.68 -3.90 -3.64
CA CYS A 15 1.58 -4.68 -2.78
C CYS A 15 1.89 -6.09 -3.32
N LYS A 16 1.04 -6.66 -4.18
CA LYS A 16 1.26 -7.99 -4.75
C LYS A 16 2.35 -7.95 -5.81
N GLU A 17 2.37 -6.91 -6.63
CA GLU A 17 3.46 -6.66 -7.58
C GLU A 17 4.79 -6.51 -6.84
N ILE A 18 4.84 -5.76 -5.74
CA ILE A 18 6.06 -5.64 -4.90
C ILE A 18 6.53 -7.01 -4.43
N LEU A 19 5.64 -7.82 -3.86
CA LEU A 19 6.00 -9.15 -3.36
C LEU A 19 6.46 -10.09 -4.48
N ASN A 20 5.90 -9.99 -5.68
CA ASN A 20 6.33 -10.79 -6.82
C ASN A 20 7.74 -10.41 -7.31
N PHE A 21 8.10 -9.12 -7.25
CA PHE A 21 9.45 -8.65 -7.60
C PHE A 21 10.48 -8.97 -6.52
N GLU A 22 10.10 -8.85 -5.25
CA GLU A 22 10.96 -9.10 -4.10
C GLU A 22 10.25 -10.01 -3.08
N PRO A 23 10.32 -11.35 -3.25
CA PRO A 23 9.62 -12.32 -2.40
C PRO A 23 10.01 -12.32 -0.92
N ASN A 24 11.16 -11.72 -0.59
CA ASN A 24 11.66 -11.58 0.79
C ASN A 24 11.25 -10.25 1.44
N SER A 25 10.41 -9.45 0.78
CA SER A 25 9.91 -8.18 1.32
C SER A 25 9.21 -8.39 2.67
N SER A 26 9.49 -7.50 3.63
CA SER A 26 8.82 -7.52 4.94
C SER A 26 7.56 -6.65 4.93
N SER A 27 6.60 -6.94 5.82
CA SER A 27 5.42 -6.09 5.98
C SER A 27 5.81 -4.68 6.40
N GLY A 28 5.22 -3.65 5.79
CA GLY A 28 5.66 -2.27 5.99
C GLY A 28 4.93 -1.28 5.10
N VAL A 29 5.37 -0.02 5.14
CA VAL A 29 4.79 1.04 4.28
C VAL A 29 5.58 1.10 2.97
N TYR A 30 4.87 0.99 1.85
CA TYR A 30 5.42 1.05 0.50
C TYR A 30 4.69 2.11 -0.32
N THR A 31 5.32 2.55 -1.42
CA THR A 31 4.66 3.41 -2.41
C THR A 31 4.22 2.57 -3.60
N ILE A 32 2.93 2.59 -3.90
CA ILE A 32 2.32 1.91 -5.06
C ILE A 32 1.79 2.93 -6.07
N PHE A 33 1.64 2.50 -7.31
CA PHE A 33 1.21 3.34 -8.43
C PHE A 33 0.07 2.65 -9.20
N PRO A 34 -1.16 2.61 -8.63
CA PRO A 34 -2.36 2.19 -9.35
C PRO A 34 -2.48 2.89 -10.71
N GLU A 35 -3.19 2.27 -11.65
CA GLU A 35 -3.25 2.74 -13.03
C GLU A 35 -3.63 4.23 -13.14
N GLY A 36 -2.82 4.99 -13.90
CA GLY A 36 -3.06 6.42 -14.15
C GLY A 36 -2.90 7.33 -12.93
N SER A 37 -2.40 6.81 -11.80
CA SER A 37 -2.33 7.55 -10.55
C SER A 37 -0.92 7.99 -10.16
N VAL A 38 -0.87 8.96 -9.24
CA VAL A 38 0.37 9.34 -8.55
C VAL A 38 0.74 8.27 -7.52
N GLY A 39 1.98 8.28 -7.03
CA GLY A 39 2.42 7.32 -6.01
C GLY A 39 1.64 7.51 -4.70
N TYR A 40 1.07 6.44 -4.17
CA TYR A 40 0.40 6.42 -2.87
C TYR A 40 1.16 5.58 -1.87
N SER A 41 1.37 6.11 -0.66
CA SER A 41 1.86 5.33 0.46
C SER A 41 0.75 4.43 1.02
N VAL A 42 1.04 3.15 1.18
CA VAL A 42 0.11 2.14 1.69
C VAL A 42 0.84 1.19 2.63
N PHE A 43 0.14 0.59 3.58
CA PHE A 43 0.70 -0.53 4.33
C PHE A 43 0.51 -1.83 3.53
N CYS A 44 1.62 -2.52 3.27
CA CYS A 44 1.62 -3.83 2.66
C CYS A 44 1.84 -4.89 3.74
N ASP A 45 0.91 -5.84 3.85
CA ASP A 45 1.15 -7.08 4.59
C ASP A 45 1.73 -8.11 3.61
N MET A 46 3.02 -8.36 3.75
CA MET A 46 3.78 -9.29 2.91
C MET A 46 3.81 -10.72 3.46
N THR A 47 3.17 -10.96 4.60
CA THR A 47 3.33 -12.18 5.39
C THR A 47 2.04 -12.98 5.53
N THR A 48 0.92 -12.32 5.83
CA THR A 48 -0.34 -12.99 6.15
C THR A 48 -0.90 -13.70 4.92
N GLN A 49 -1.21 -14.99 5.05
CA GLN A 49 -1.86 -15.79 4.00
C GLN A 49 -1.18 -15.69 2.61
N GLY A 50 0.16 -15.73 2.58
CA GLY A 50 0.93 -15.65 1.34
C GLY A 50 1.21 -14.23 0.84
N GLY A 51 0.80 -13.21 1.60
CA GLY A 51 1.27 -11.84 1.45
C GLY A 51 0.86 -11.10 0.17
N GLY A 52 1.28 -9.85 0.10
CA GLY A 52 1.00 -8.92 -1.00
C GLY A 52 -0.33 -8.20 -0.81
N TRP A 53 -0.83 -8.14 0.42
CA TRP A 53 -2.08 -7.45 0.74
C TRP A 53 -1.85 -5.96 0.84
N THR A 54 -2.62 -5.19 0.06
CA THR A 54 -2.72 -3.74 0.25
C THR A 54 -3.77 -3.46 1.32
N VAL A 55 -3.33 -3.02 2.51
CA VAL A 55 -4.24 -2.75 3.62
C VAL A 55 -4.86 -1.36 3.43
N ILE A 56 -6.18 -1.33 3.25
CA ILE A 56 -6.94 -0.09 3.02
C ILE A 56 -7.53 0.51 4.30
N GLN A 57 -7.71 -0.31 5.34
CA GLN A 57 -8.21 0.08 6.64
C GLN A 57 -7.62 -0.85 7.70
N ARG A 58 -7.27 -0.29 8.87
CA ARG A 58 -6.86 -1.09 10.03
C ARG A 58 -7.45 -0.56 11.34
N ARG A 59 -8.01 -1.47 12.16
CA ARG A 59 -8.37 -1.26 13.57
C ARG A 59 -7.51 -2.14 14.47
N ILE A 60 -7.13 -1.63 15.64
CA ILE A 60 -6.27 -2.33 16.61
C ILE A 60 -6.87 -2.20 18.01
N ASN A 61 -7.09 -0.97 18.47
CA ASN A 61 -7.48 -0.68 19.87
C ASN A 61 -8.53 0.42 20.00
N GLY A 62 -8.94 1.06 18.90
CA GLY A 62 -9.99 2.07 18.90
C GLY A 62 -9.54 3.47 19.33
N VAL A 63 -8.24 3.73 19.40
CA VAL A 63 -7.71 5.06 19.74
C VAL A 63 -8.02 6.09 18.64
N LEU A 64 -7.97 5.67 17.38
CA LEU A 64 -8.35 6.52 16.27
C LEU A 64 -9.88 6.55 16.11
N ASN A 65 -10.45 7.74 16.13
CA ASN A 65 -11.87 7.94 15.88
C ASN A 65 -12.17 7.81 14.37
N PHE A 66 -13.08 6.90 14.02
CA PHE A 66 -13.56 6.69 12.65
C PHE A 66 -14.87 7.44 12.35
N ASP A 67 -15.50 8.08 13.33
CA ASP A 67 -16.56 9.05 13.05
C ASP A 67 -15.91 10.32 12.47
N LYS A 68 -16.05 10.43 11.14
CA LYS A 68 -15.30 11.35 10.27
C LYS A 68 -16.22 11.84 9.15
N THR A 69 -15.95 13.05 8.67
CA THR A 69 -16.66 13.66 7.55
C THR A 69 -16.37 12.94 6.24
N TRP A 70 -17.21 13.15 5.23
CA TRP A 70 -16.98 12.62 3.88
C TRP A 70 -15.62 13.05 3.32
N GLN A 71 -15.23 14.31 3.55
CA GLN A 71 -13.96 14.85 3.07
C GLN A 71 -12.77 14.14 3.74
N GLU A 72 -12.84 13.87 5.05
CA GLU A 72 -11.80 13.10 5.75
C GLU A 72 -11.71 11.66 5.27
N TYR A 73 -12.84 11.00 4.98
CA TYR A 73 -12.84 9.67 4.37
C TYR A 73 -12.27 9.67 2.96
N LYS A 74 -12.50 10.73 2.19
CA LYS A 74 -11.90 10.88 0.86
C LYS A 74 -10.38 11.07 0.97
N ASP A 75 -9.92 11.96 1.84
CA ASP A 75 -8.50 12.31 1.94
C ASP A 75 -7.66 11.26 2.69
N GLY A 76 -8.29 10.52 3.62
CA GLY A 76 -7.61 9.53 4.45
C GLY A 76 -7.20 10.08 5.80
N PHE A 77 -7.06 9.19 6.77
CA PHE A 77 -6.70 9.57 8.14
C PHE A 77 -6.04 8.41 8.89
N GLY A 78 -5.25 8.76 9.91
CA GLY A 78 -4.53 7.80 10.77
C GLY A 78 -3.08 7.59 10.37
N ASP A 79 -2.49 6.49 10.87
CA ASP A 79 -1.12 6.09 10.59
C ASP A 79 -1.12 4.75 9.86
N LEU A 80 -0.48 4.68 8.69
CA LEU A 80 -0.35 3.45 7.91
C LEU A 80 0.30 2.30 8.70
N ARG A 81 1.15 2.60 9.69
CA ARG A 81 1.72 1.58 10.60
C ARG A 81 0.79 1.20 11.76
N GLY A 82 -0.26 1.99 12.01
CA GLY A 82 -1.24 1.82 13.07
C GLY A 82 -2.68 1.73 12.55
N GLU A 83 -3.62 2.31 13.29
CA GLU A 83 -4.99 2.46 12.83
C GLU A 83 -5.07 3.52 11.73
N HIS A 84 -5.78 3.22 10.64
CA HIS A 84 -5.96 4.16 9.54
C HIS A 84 -7.14 3.80 8.65
N TRP A 85 -7.56 4.80 7.89
CA TRP A 85 -8.30 4.68 6.64
C TRP A 85 -7.45 5.31 5.54
N ILE A 86 -7.21 4.59 4.45
CA ILE A 86 -6.19 4.98 3.48
C ILE A 86 -6.51 6.28 2.75
N GLY A 87 -7.79 6.51 2.39
CA GLY A 87 -8.31 7.66 1.64
C GLY A 87 -7.61 7.96 0.31
N LYS A 88 -8.37 8.05 -0.78
CA LYS A 88 -7.86 8.35 -2.12
C LYS A 88 -8.92 9.06 -2.94
#